data_AF-A0A087BH54-F1
#
_entry.id   AF-A0A087BH54-F1
#
_cell.length_a   1.000
_cell.length_b   1.000
_cell.length_c   1.000
_cell.angle_alpha   90.00
_cell.angle_beta   90.00
_cell.angle_gamma   90.00
#
_symmetry.space_group_name_H-M   'P 1'
#
loop_
_entity.id
_entity.type
_entity.pdbx_description
1 polymer ?
#
loop_
_entity_poly.entity_id
_entity_poly.type
_entity_poly.pdbx_seq_one_letter_code
_entity_poly.pdbx_strand_id
1 'polypeptide(L)'
;MHSAGVASDHWVTAEQDDFLESMAEADEAVINHMRGKMMYLNVMNRLSVDCDCLPNPSEPDMHDIGVLSSLDPVALDQACVDLIHIAPDGASVTERIASRHGEHTFEYAEELGIGSRSYRLTVATAIAVFAFGSTNAIAATWTSDLAAGLPGLALQWALIPLAAY
;
A
#
# COMPACT_ATOMS: atom_id res chain seq x y z
N MET A 1 -13.31 6.88 -8.45
CA MET A 1 -12.93 6.46 -7.09
C MET A 1 -13.85 7.06 -6.06
N HIS A 2 -13.89 8.38 -5.80
CA HIS A 2 -14.74 8.92 -4.71
C HIS A 2 -16.24 8.63 -4.83
N SER A 3 -16.76 8.52 -6.05
CA SER A 3 -18.16 8.16 -6.33
C SER A 3 -18.39 6.66 -6.57
N ALA A 4 -17.36 5.81 -6.49
CA ALA A 4 -17.42 4.40 -6.89
C ALA A 4 -18.05 4.18 -8.29
N GLY A 5 -17.85 5.13 -9.22
CA GLY A 5 -18.40 5.06 -10.57
C GLY A 5 -19.86 5.53 -10.71
N VAL A 6 -20.52 5.93 -9.62
CA VAL A 6 -21.92 6.42 -9.61
C VAL A 6 -22.07 7.78 -10.31
N ALA A 7 -21.05 8.64 -10.21
CA ALA A 7 -21.06 9.96 -10.81
C ALA A 7 -19.77 10.22 -11.60
N SER A 8 -19.90 10.82 -12.79
CA SER A 8 -18.80 11.12 -13.70
C SER A 8 -18.53 12.62 -13.91
N ASP A 9 -19.44 13.49 -13.49
CA ASP A 9 -19.43 14.93 -13.79
C ASP A 9 -19.51 15.83 -12.54
N HIS A 10 -19.67 15.26 -11.36
CA HIS A 10 -19.69 15.98 -10.09
C HIS A 10 -19.12 15.12 -8.95
N TRP A 11 -18.78 15.77 -7.85
CA TRP A 11 -18.25 15.10 -6.66
C TRP A 11 -19.38 14.46 -5.86
N VAL A 12 -19.27 13.15 -5.65
CA VAL A 12 -20.13 12.36 -4.77
C VAL A 12 -19.23 11.48 -3.94
N THR A 13 -19.55 11.34 -2.66
CA THR A 13 -18.90 10.38 -1.76
C THR A 13 -19.70 9.09 -1.79
N ALA A 14 -19.07 8.00 -2.20
CA ALA A 14 -19.60 6.65 -2.14
C ALA A 14 -19.60 6.13 -0.69
N GLU A 15 -20.30 5.04 -0.46
CA GLU A 15 -20.13 4.25 0.76
C GLU A 15 -18.68 3.77 0.87
N GLN A 16 -18.24 3.53 2.10
CA GLN A 16 -16.84 3.23 2.39
C GLN A 16 -16.35 2.00 1.61
N ASP A 17 -17.09 0.90 1.66
CA ASP A 17 -16.66 -0.36 1.04
C ASP A 17 -16.69 -0.26 -0.49
N ASP A 18 -17.74 0.36 -1.08
CA ASP A 18 -17.81 0.65 -2.51
C ASP A 18 -16.60 1.50 -2.99
N PHE A 19 -16.16 2.45 -2.16
CA PHE A 19 -14.97 3.25 -2.44
C PHE A 19 -13.71 2.36 -2.49
N LEU A 20 -13.50 1.52 -1.48
CA LEU A 20 -12.35 0.60 -1.39
C LEU A 20 -12.33 -0.41 -2.53
N GLU A 21 -13.48 -1.00 -2.87
CA GLU A 21 -13.63 -1.95 -3.97
C GLU A 21 -13.30 -1.28 -5.32
N SER A 22 -13.82 -0.07 -5.55
CA SER A 22 -13.53 0.68 -6.78
C SER A 22 -12.05 1.04 -6.93
N MET A 23 -11.30 1.15 -5.83
CA MET A 23 -9.87 1.36 -5.88
C MET A 23 -9.12 0.11 -6.32
N ALA A 24 -9.47 -1.04 -5.76
CA ALA A 24 -8.88 -2.32 -6.16
C ALA A 24 -9.14 -2.61 -7.65
N GLU A 25 -10.34 -2.31 -8.16
CA GLU A 25 -10.69 -2.43 -9.58
C GLU A 25 -9.90 -1.45 -10.47
N ALA A 26 -9.68 -0.22 -10.00
CA ALA A 26 -8.87 0.75 -10.72
C ALA A 26 -7.42 0.28 -10.86
N ASP A 27 -6.86 -0.27 -9.78
CA ASP A 27 -5.51 -0.84 -9.78
C ASP A 27 -5.43 -2.10 -10.65
N GLU A 28 -6.43 -2.98 -10.62
CA GLU A 28 -6.53 -4.15 -11.49
C GLU A 28 -6.35 -3.75 -12.96
N ALA A 29 -7.03 -2.70 -13.42
CA ALA A 29 -6.95 -2.25 -14.80
C ALA A 29 -5.50 -1.92 -15.23
N VAL A 30 -4.73 -1.29 -14.33
CA VAL A 30 -3.32 -0.95 -14.56
C VAL A 30 -2.44 -2.20 -14.53
N ILE A 31 -2.65 -3.07 -13.53
CA ILE A 31 -1.91 -4.32 -13.37
C ILE A 31 -2.06 -5.20 -14.62
N ASN A 32 -3.29 -5.37 -15.08
CA ASN A 32 -3.63 -6.12 -16.28
C ASN A 32 -3.02 -5.50 -17.54
N HIS A 33 -3.01 -4.17 -17.64
CA HIS A 33 -2.36 -3.47 -18.76
C HIS A 33 -0.85 -3.73 -18.80
N MET A 34 -0.21 -3.76 -17.63
CA MET A 34 1.25 -3.86 -17.49
C MET A 34 1.78 -5.29 -17.63
N ARG A 35 0.90 -6.31 -17.58
CA ARG A 35 1.19 -7.72 -17.90
C ARG A 35 2.39 -8.28 -17.14
N GLY A 36 2.41 -8.09 -15.82
CA GLY A 36 3.45 -8.61 -14.93
C GLY A 36 4.80 -7.90 -15.01
N LYS A 37 4.86 -6.71 -15.62
CA LYS A 37 6.08 -5.89 -15.70
C LYS A 37 6.09 -4.76 -14.66
N MET A 38 5.67 -5.08 -13.43
CA MET A 38 5.60 -4.13 -12.32
C MET A 38 6.35 -4.64 -11.11
N MET A 39 6.85 -3.69 -10.32
CA MET A 39 7.42 -3.89 -9.01
C MET A 39 6.80 -2.84 -8.09
N TYR A 40 6.38 -3.27 -6.92
CA TYR A 40 5.71 -2.44 -5.92
C TYR A 40 6.68 -2.10 -4.80
N LEU A 41 6.56 -0.89 -4.27
CA LEU A 41 7.44 -0.35 -3.24
C LEU A 41 6.61 0.52 -2.30
N ASN A 42 6.68 0.23 -0.99
CA ASN A 42 6.08 1.02 0.05
C ASN A 42 7.13 1.63 0.94
N VAL A 43 7.11 2.95 1.08
CA VAL A 43 7.94 3.68 2.03
C VAL A 43 7.09 3.96 3.27
N MET A 44 7.31 3.20 4.33
CA MET A 44 6.59 3.33 5.60
C MET A 44 7.32 4.34 6.49
N ASN A 45 7.24 5.62 6.10
CA ASN A 45 7.78 6.74 6.84
C ASN A 45 6.69 7.76 7.19
N ARG A 46 6.89 8.52 8.27
CA ARG A 46 5.97 9.56 8.75
C ARG A 46 4.52 9.05 8.87
N LEU A 47 4.35 7.88 9.48
CA LEU A 47 3.04 7.24 9.63
C LEU A 47 2.16 8.04 10.60
N SER A 48 0.98 8.43 10.11
CA SER A 48 -0.04 9.21 10.83
C SER A 48 -1.42 8.57 10.66
N VAL A 49 -2.34 8.86 11.58
CA VAL A 49 -3.75 8.46 11.50
C VAL A 49 -4.53 9.15 10.38
N ASP A 50 -4.04 10.29 9.91
CA ASP A 50 -4.70 11.08 8.88
C ASP A 50 -4.08 10.83 7.51
N CYS A 51 -4.94 10.78 6.49
CA CYS A 51 -4.48 10.74 5.11
C CYS A 51 -3.64 11.99 4.82
N ASP A 52 -2.50 11.79 4.16
CA ASP A 52 -1.62 12.86 3.70
C ASP A 52 -2.28 13.79 2.67
N CYS A 53 -3.38 13.34 2.08
CA CYS A 53 -4.26 14.09 1.20
C CYS A 53 -5.12 15.15 1.92
N LEU A 54 -5.22 15.11 3.27
CA LEU A 54 -5.99 16.10 4.02
C LEU A 54 -5.27 17.47 4.04
N PRO A 55 -6.00 18.60 3.99
CA PRO A 55 -5.38 19.92 4.02
C PRO A 55 -4.57 20.24 5.29
N ASN A 56 -4.90 19.56 6.39
CA ASN A 56 -4.25 19.73 7.68
C ASN A 56 -4.28 18.39 8.45
N PRO A 57 -3.41 17.43 8.08
CA PRO A 57 -3.37 16.12 8.73
C PRO A 57 -2.74 16.23 10.12
N SER A 58 -3.09 15.29 10.99
CA SER A 58 -2.41 15.10 12.27
C SER A 58 -0.92 14.79 12.06
N GLU A 59 -0.07 15.29 12.95
CA GLU A 59 1.36 14.95 12.91
C GLU A 59 1.57 13.44 13.09
N PRO A 60 2.59 12.85 12.44
CA PRO A 60 2.94 11.44 12.61
C PRO A 60 3.12 11.08 14.08
N ASP A 61 2.42 10.04 14.51
CA ASP A 61 2.43 9.53 15.89
C ASP A 61 3.05 8.14 16.01
N MET A 62 3.49 7.55 14.88
CA MET A 62 4.16 6.26 14.78
C MET A 62 5.54 6.40 14.11
N HIS A 63 6.53 5.64 14.59
CA HIS A 63 7.88 5.61 14.03
C HIS A 63 7.95 4.96 12.64
N ASP A 64 8.90 5.42 11.84
CA ASP A 64 9.22 4.85 10.53
C ASP A 64 9.60 3.36 10.66
N ILE A 65 8.99 2.51 9.84
CA ILE A 65 9.32 1.07 9.76
C ILE A 65 10.44 0.84 8.72
N GLY A 66 10.41 1.60 7.63
CA GLY A 66 11.37 1.48 6.53
C GLY A 66 10.69 1.30 5.17
N VAL A 67 11.44 0.82 4.18
CA VAL A 67 10.90 0.60 2.82
C VAL A 67 10.68 -0.88 2.56
N LEU A 68 9.48 -1.30 2.14
CA LEU A 68 9.17 -2.65 1.70
C LEU A 68 9.00 -2.69 0.17
N SER A 69 9.25 -3.83 -0.46
CA SER A 69 8.98 -4.03 -1.90
C SER A 69 8.40 -5.41 -2.17
N SER A 70 7.73 -5.61 -3.31
CA SER A 70 7.24 -6.93 -3.73
C SER A 70 6.94 -6.93 -5.23
N LEU A 71 6.76 -8.11 -5.81
CA LEU A 71 6.14 -8.28 -7.14
C LEU A 71 4.63 -8.59 -7.04
N ASP A 72 4.13 -8.79 -5.83
CA ASP A 72 2.72 -8.99 -5.51
C ASP A 72 2.25 -7.79 -4.67
N PRO A 73 1.28 -6.99 -5.17
CA PRO A 73 0.83 -5.78 -4.49
C PRO A 73 0.07 -6.09 -3.20
N VAL A 74 -0.79 -7.11 -3.21
CA VAL A 74 -1.61 -7.48 -2.06
C VAL A 74 -0.74 -8.01 -0.93
N ALA A 75 0.27 -8.83 -1.27
CA ALA A 75 1.23 -9.33 -0.29
C ALA A 75 2.07 -8.21 0.34
N LEU A 76 2.37 -7.16 -0.42
CA LEU A 76 3.13 -6.01 0.06
C LEU A 76 2.32 -5.20 1.07
N ASP A 77 1.07 -4.88 0.71
CA ASP A 77 0.21 -4.06 1.55
C ASP A 77 -0.22 -4.79 2.83
N GLN A 78 -0.51 -6.10 2.73
CA GLN A 78 -0.75 -6.94 3.91
C GLN A 78 0.47 -6.95 4.84
N ALA A 79 1.68 -7.11 4.30
CA ALA A 79 2.90 -7.11 5.11
C ALA A 79 3.11 -5.79 5.85
N CYS A 80 2.77 -4.67 5.21
CA CYS A 80 2.89 -3.36 5.84
C CYS A 80 1.86 -3.15 6.96
N VAL A 81 0.60 -3.53 6.75
CA VAL A 81 -0.44 -3.44 7.79
C VAL A 81 -0.12 -4.36 8.97
N ASP A 82 0.36 -5.57 8.71
CA ASP A 82 0.80 -6.48 9.77
C ASP A 82 1.98 -5.90 10.59
N LEU A 83 2.92 -5.21 9.94
CA LEU A 83 4.01 -4.51 10.63
C LEU A 83 3.52 -3.34 11.49
N ILE A 84 2.46 -2.63 11.06
CA ILE A 84 1.81 -1.58 11.86
C ILE A 84 1.16 -2.18 13.10
N HIS A 85 0.43 -3.29 12.96
CA HIS A 85 -0.28 -3.92 14.08
C HIS A 85 0.64 -4.44 15.17
N ILE A 86 1.86 -4.88 14.83
CA ILE A 86 2.83 -5.37 15.81
C ILE A 86 3.75 -4.27 16.36
N ALA A 87 3.73 -3.06 15.78
CA ALA A 87 4.57 -1.97 16.22
C ALA A 87 4.12 -1.47 17.62
N PRO A 88 5.06 -1.16 18.53
CA PRO A 88 4.75 -0.77 19.91
C PRO A 88 3.94 0.53 20.00
N ASP A 89 4.01 1.37 18.97
CA ASP A 89 3.36 2.67 18.82
C ASP A 89 2.34 2.70 17.68
N GLY A 90 1.98 1.55 17.11
CA GLY A 90 1.05 1.45 15.98
C GLY A 90 -0.44 1.46 16.34
N ALA A 91 -0.79 1.68 17.60
CA ALA A 91 -2.17 1.51 18.09
C ALA A 91 -3.17 2.48 17.45
N SER A 92 -2.80 3.75 17.28
CA SER A 92 -3.66 4.78 16.70
C SER A 92 -3.92 4.53 15.21
N VAL A 93 -2.87 4.19 14.47
CA VAL A 93 -2.95 3.82 13.05
C VAL A 93 -3.73 2.52 12.87
N THR A 94 -3.56 1.54 13.76
CA THR A 94 -4.34 0.29 13.76
C THR A 94 -5.84 0.55 13.94
N GLU A 95 -6.22 1.37 14.92
CA GLU A 95 -7.62 1.76 15.12
C GLU A 95 -8.16 2.49 13.89
N ARG A 96 -7.34 3.35 13.27
CA ARG A 96 -7.74 4.06 12.05
C ARG A 96 -8.08 3.09 10.92
N ILE A 97 -7.17 2.15 10.62
CA ILE A 97 -7.36 1.12 9.59
C ILE A 97 -8.65 0.35 9.85
N ALA A 98 -8.89 -0.08 11.10
CA ALA A 98 -10.11 -0.80 11.48
C ALA A 98 -11.37 0.05 11.29
N SER A 99 -11.37 1.31 11.75
CA SER A 99 -12.53 2.22 11.66
C SER A 99 -12.97 2.55 10.23
N ARG A 100 -12.09 2.30 9.26
CA ARG A 100 -12.27 2.57 7.83
C ARG A 100 -12.34 1.32 6.97
N HIS A 101 -12.35 0.15 7.60
CA HIS A 101 -12.34 -1.14 6.91
C HIS A 101 -11.15 -1.29 5.95
N GLY A 102 -9.98 -0.71 6.26
CA GLY A 102 -8.85 -0.65 5.31
C GLY A 102 -8.40 -2.04 4.80
N GLU A 103 -8.50 -3.08 5.64
CA GLU A 103 -8.20 -4.46 5.27
C GLU A 103 -9.15 -5.04 4.19
N HIS A 104 -10.38 -4.54 4.07
CA HIS A 104 -11.35 -4.97 3.05
C HIS A 104 -10.81 -4.79 1.63
N THR A 105 -10.02 -3.73 1.41
CA THR A 105 -9.35 -3.48 0.13
C THR A 105 -8.49 -4.68 -0.31
N PHE A 106 -7.77 -5.31 0.63
CA PHE A 106 -6.87 -6.42 0.33
C PHE A 106 -7.62 -7.73 0.18
N GLU A 107 -8.71 -7.90 0.93
CA GLU A 107 -9.64 -9.02 0.79
C GLU A 107 -10.25 -9.04 -0.60
N TYR A 108 -10.83 -7.92 -1.01
CA TYR A 108 -11.42 -7.80 -2.34
C TYR A 108 -10.38 -7.86 -3.47
N ALA A 109 -9.18 -7.30 -3.28
CA ALA A 109 -8.09 -7.43 -4.24
C ALA A 109 -7.63 -8.89 -4.43
N GLU A 110 -7.61 -9.70 -3.36
CA GLU A 110 -7.35 -11.14 -3.47
C GLU A 110 -8.50 -11.87 -4.19
N GLU A 111 -9.76 -11.48 -3.95
CA GLU A 111 -10.93 -12.01 -4.67
C GLU A 111 -10.92 -11.68 -6.18
N LEU A 112 -10.46 -10.48 -6.56
CA LEU A 112 -10.22 -10.09 -7.95
C LEU A 112 -9.05 -10.86 -8.59
N GLY A 113 -8.20 -11.50 -7.78
CA GLY A 113 -7.08 -12.30 -8.26
C GLY A 113 -5.85 -11.48 -8.69
N ILE A 114 -5.71 -10.24 -8.22
CA ILE A 114 -4.57 -9.37 -8.56
C ILE A 114 -3.34 -9.58 -7.65
N GLY A 115 -3.46 -10.39 -6.60
CA GLY A 115 -2.38 -10.77 -5.69
C GLY A 115 -2.85 -11.75 -4.62
N SER A 116 -2.00 -12.01 -3.63
CA SER A 116 -2.38 -12.79 -2.45
C SER A 116 -2.03 -12.08 -1.15
N ARG A 117 -2.88 -12.24 -0.13
CA ARG A 117 -2.59 -11.80 1.24
C ARG A 117 -1.49 -12.64 1.91
N SER A 118 -1.19 -13.83 1.38
CA SER A 118 -0.13 -14.68 1.92
C SER A 118 1.24 -14.21 1.49
N TYR A 119 2.13 -13.95 2.45
CA TYR A 119 3.47 -13.46 2.17
C TYR A 119 4.54 -14.12 3.04
N ARG A 120 5.80 -13.93 2.64
CA ARG A 120 6.97 -14.26 3.45
C ARG A 120 7.88 -13.04 3.56
N LEU A 121 8.02 -12.51 4.77
CA LEU A 121 8.94 -11.41 5.05
C LEU A 121 10.39 -11.91 5.01
N THR A 122 11.24 -11.24 4.22
CA THR A 122 12.68 -11.57 4.14
C THR A 122 13.50 -10.30 4.30
N VAL A 123 14.26 -10.19 5.38
CA VAL A 123 15.13 -9.04 5.60
C VAL A 123 16.36 -9.14 4.69
N ALA A 124 16.54 -8.16 3.80
CA ALA A 124 17.74 -8.04 2.98
C ALA A 124 18.63 -6.93 3.54
N THR A 125 19.83 -7.30 4.01
CA THR A 125 20.85 -6.36 4.50
C THR A 125 21.62 -5.66 3.37
N ALA A 126 21.46 -6.13 2.12
CA ALA A 126 21.95 -5.47 0.92
C ALA A 126 21.00 -5.80 -0.24
N ILE A 127 20.34 -4.80 -0.80
CA ILE A 127 19.60 -4.95 -2.07
C ILE A 127 20.57 -4.61 -3.20
N ALA A 128 21.24 -5.63 -3.73
CA ALA A 128 21.68 -5.55 -5.11
C ALA A 128 20.41 -5.72 -5.97
N VAL A 129 20.06 -4.71 -6.74
CA VAL A 129 18.96 -4.78 -7.73
C VAL A 129 19.37 -5.80 -8.79
N PHE A 130 19.15 -7.08 -8.52
CA PHE A 130 19.28 -8.15 -9.48
C PHE A 130 17.89 -8.36 -10.09
N ALA A 131 17.73 -7.90 -11.32
CA ALA A 131 16.60 -8.24 -12.16
C ALA A 131 16.62 -9.75 -12.47
N PHE A 132 16.09 -10.58 -11.58
CA PHE A 132 15.88 -12.01 -11.85
C PHE A 132 14.57 -12.50 -11.24
N GLY A 133 13.58 -12.70 -12.13
CA GLY A 133 12.76 -13.91 -12.29
C GLY A 133 12.27 -14.73 -11.07
N SER A 134 12.16 -14.16 -9.87
CA SER A 134 11.57 -14.84 -8.72
C SER A 134 10.04 -14.67 -8.74
N THR A 135 9.31 -15.77 -8.80
CA THR A 135 7.83 -15.83 -8.72
C THR A 135 7.29 -15.73 -7.29
N ASN A 136 8.14 -15.46 -6.29
CA ASN A 136 7.73 -15.39 -4.89
C ASN A 136 7.70 -13.94 -4.40
N ALA A 137 6.63 -13.57 -3.69
CA ALA A 137 6.55 -12.31 -2.95
C ALA A 137 7.66 -12.24 -1.89
N ILE A 138 8.47 -11.18 -1.93
CA ILE A 138 9.58 -10.94 -1.00
C ILE A 138 9.47 -9.50 -0.53
N ALA A 139 8.94 -9.28 0.67
CA ALA A 139 9.01 -7.98 1.35
C ALA A 139 10.37 -7.81 2.04
N ALA A 140 11.11 -6.75 1.69
CA ALA A 140 12.43 -6.43 2.24
C ALA A 140 12.46 -4.98 2.75
N THR A 141 12.85 -4.75 4.02
CA THR A 141 12.90 -3.46 4.73
C THR A 141 14.21 -2.68 4.51
N TRP A 142 14.17 -1.39 4.15
CA TRP A 142 15.34 -0.45 4.16
C TRP A 142 15.33 0.52 5.36
N THR A 143 16.52 0.81 5.90
CA THR A 143 16.79 1.99 6.75
C THR A 143 17.60 3.01 5.93
N SER A 144 17.09 4.23 5.79
CA SER A 144 17.55 5.24 4.80
C SER A 144 18.73 6.08 5.27
N ASP A 145 19.80 6.13 4.47
CA ASP A 145 20.77 7.26 4.47
C ASP A 145 21.13 7.75 3.04
N LEU A 146 20.55 7.19 1.96
CA LEU A 146 21.13 7.35 0.60
C LEU A 146 20.17 7.68 -0.57
N ALA A 147 18.89 7.99 -0.34
CA ALA A 147 17.91 8.09 -1.44
C ALA A 147 17.67 9.51 -2.01
N ALA A 148 18.66 10.42 -1.97
CA ALA A 148 18.49 11.80 -2.43
C ALA A 148 18.69 12.04 -3.95
N GLY A 149 18.69 11.03 -4.83
CA GLY A 149 18.90 11.35 -6.25
C GLY A 149 18.96 10.21 -7.26
N LEU A 150 17.84 9.52 -7.51
CA LEU A 150 17.72 8.68 -8.71
C LEU A 150 16.52 9.08 -9.57
N PRO A 151 16.73 9.45 -10.85
CA PRO A 151 15.65 9.76 -11.78
C PRO A 151 15.13 8.47 -12.44
N GLY A 152 13.80 8.32 -12.51
CA GLY A 152 13.17 7.37 -13.43
C GLY A 152 12.75 6.02 -12.84
N LEU A 153 12.04 6.02 -11.71
CA LEU A 153 11.21 4.89 -11.29
C LEU A 153 9.75 5.34 -11.31
N ALA A 154 8.91 4.61 -12.04
CA ALA A 154 7.46 4.77 -11.96
C ALA A 154 7.03 4.40 -10.54
N LEU A 155 6.85 5.42 -9.71
CA LEU A 155 6.36 5.33 -8.34
C LEU A 155 4.85 5.07 -8.42
N GLN A 156 4.45 3.79 -8.43
CA GLN A 156 3.08 3.45 -8.03
C GLN A 156 3.09 3.38 -6.51
N TRP A 157 2.45 4.37 -5.90
CA TRP A 157 2.18 4.43 -4.48
C TRP A 157 1.23 3.26 -4.19
N ALA A 158 1.65 2.27 -3.41
CA ALA A 158 0.78 1.13 -3.10
C ALA A 158 -0.35 1.57 -2.17
N LEU A 159 -1.33 0.70 -1.92
CA LEU A 159 -2.65 1.01 -1.37
C LEU A 159 -2.65 1.46 0.11
N ILE A 160 -1.49 1.64 0.74
CA ILE A 160 -1.34 2.07 2.13
C ILE A 160 -1.82 3.49 2.45
N PRO A 161 -1.65 4.52 1.59
CA PRO A 161 -2.12 5.87 1.89
C PRO A 161 -3.64 5.96 2.07
N LEU A 162 -4.39 4.89 1.74
CA LEU A 162 -5.85 4.94 1.57
C LEU A 162 -6.66 4.13 2.56
N ALA A 163 -6.03 3.40 3.50
CA ALA A 163 -6.73 2.89 4.69
C ALA A 163 -7.22 4.00 5.63
N ALA A 164 -6.99 5.27 5.27
CA ALA A 164 -7.41 6.47 5.97
C ALA A 164 -8.68 7.13 5.40
N TYR A 165 -9.29 6.62 4.32
CA TYR A 165 -10.58 7.14 3.84
C TYR A 165 -11.74 6.63 4.65
#